data_AF-F9Y638-F1
#
_entry.id   AF-F9Y638-F1
#
_cell.length_a   1.000
_cell.length_b   1.000
_cell.length_c   1.000
_cell.angle_alpha   90.00
_cell.angle_beta   90.00
_cell.angle_gamma   90.00
#
_symmetry.space_group_name_H-M   'P 1'
#
loop_
_entity.id
_entity.type
_entity.pdbx_description
1 polymer ?
#
loop_
_entity_poly.entity_id
_entity_poly.type
_entity_poly.pdbx_seq_one_letter_code
_entity_poly.pdbx_strand_id
1 'polypeptide(L)'
;MPDFDSFVVFAEMRTGSNFLETNLNTIPGVACLGEAFNSQFIGYPNLTELLGISYEDRLDDPAPLLKKIRGKPDGVLQGFRFFSNHDPRVLGKILPDPKVAKIILTRNPIDSYISRKIASATGQWKVTNITKARREVVSFDSPEFEAHLQAHQEFQLTLMHGLQVTGQTAFYIDYDDLHDLQVLNGLAAFLGVAGRLEMLDQKVKKQNPEDIADKVENFAEMEQSLARLDRFNLSRTPNFEPRRGPGVPGYIAAGKSNLLYLPILSGPVDQVVGWLQALDNVAPIQDFTMRSMRQWMLARPGHRSFTVLRHPLARAHDAFCQHILCEDGQGFRQIRNNLVRQFNMPIPEGDVIVHADDLLHAEAFKIFLGFLKANLSSQTALRIDPSWASQANLLQGFAQFVVPDMVLREDELAEGLALISMQIGHSSPPDLQPQPDPHAARLARIYSPALEGLAREAYARDYMAFGFGDWRPLSAI
;
A
#
# COMPACT_ATOMS: atom_id res chain seq x y z
N MET A 1 -25.37 -3.59 -18.54
CA MET A 1 -24.89 -4.17 -17.27
C MET A 1 -24.50 -5.62 -17.53
N PRO A 2 -23.53 -6.19 -16.81
CA PRO A 2 -23.21 -7.61 -16.93
C PRO A 2 -24.46 -8.44 -16.54
N ASP A 3 -24.72 -9.52 -17.28
CA ASP A 3 -25.82 -10.46 -17.01
C ASP A 3 -25.25 -11.80 -16.56
N PHE A 4 -25.07 -11.94 -15.25
CA PHE A 4 -24.57 -13.14 -14.57
C PHE A 4 -25.70 -14.02 -14.10
N ASP A 5 -25.60 -15.34 -14.24
CA ASP A 5 -26.58 -16.35 -13.79
C ASP A 5 -26.40 -16.73 -12.31
N SER A 6 -25.18 -16.59 -11.81
CA SER A 6 -24.86 -16.79 -10.40
C SER A 6 -23.57 -16.04 -10.05
N PHE A 7 -23.18 -16.02 -8.77
CA PHE A 7 -21.86 -15.54 -8.35
C PHE A 7 -21.14 -16.54 -7.45
N VAL A 8 -19.83 -16.41 -7.36
CA VAL A 8 -18.99 -17.15 -6.42
C VAL A 8 -18.08 -16.17 -5.66
N VAL A 9 -17.99 -16.36 -4.35
CA VAL A 9 -17.01 -15.71 -3.49
C VAL A 9 -15.87 -16.70 -3.25
N PHE A 10 -14.79 -16.54 -3.99
CA PHE A 10 -13.54 -17.23 -3.71
C PHE A 10 -12.88 -16.59 -2.50
N ALA A 11 -12.74 -17.37 -1.45
CA ALA A 11 -12.24 -16.90 -0.18
C ALA A 11 -11.54 -18.06 0.54
N GLU A 12 -11.03 -17.79 1.74
CA GLU A 12 -10.43 -18.79 2.60
C GLU A 12 -11.00 -18.70 4.01
N MET A 13 -10.70 -19.71 4.83
CA MET A 13 -11.08 -19.68 6.25
C MET A 13 -10.56 -18.39 6.90
N ARG A 14 -11.42 -17.70 7.65
CA ARG A 14 -11.09 -16.48 8.41
C ARG A 14 -10.66 -15.26 7.58
N THR A 15 -10.97 -15.24 6.29
CA THR A 15 -10.80 -14.06 5.41
C THR A 15 -11.89 -12.99 5.57
N GLY A 16 -12.87 -13.19 6.45
CA GLY A 16 -14.05 -12.29 6.56
C GLY A 16 -15.23 -12.70 5.69
N SER A 17 -15.16 -13.84 5.00
CA SER A 17 -16.18 -14.31 4.06
C SER A 17 -17.59 -14.44 4.66
N ASN A 18 -17.72 -14.82 5.93
CA ASN A 18 -19.00 -14.81 6.65
C ASN A 18 -19.60 -13.40 6.78
N PHE A 19 -18.77 -12.38 7.02
CA PHE A 19 -19.25 -11.01 7.15
C PHE A 19 -19.70 -10.44 5.79
N LEU A 20 -18.94 -10.75 4.73
CA LEU A 20 -19.34 -10.44 3.37
C LEU A 20 -20.66 -11.13 3.01
N GLU A 21 -20.81 -12.42 3.32
CA GLU A 21 -22.05 -13.17 3.09
C GLU A 21 -23.25 -12.51 3.79
N THR A 22 -23.11 -12.16 5.08
CA THR A 22 -24.20 -11.52 5.83
C THR A 22 -24.65 -10.23 5.15
N ASN A 23 -23.72 -9.37 4.70
CA ASN A 23 -24.08 -8.13 4.01
C ASN A 23 -24.59 -8.37 2.58
N LEU A 24 -24.08 -9.38 1.85
CA LEU A 24 -24.64 -9.75 0.55
C LEU A 24 -26.12 -10.17 0.67
N ASN A 25 -26.44 -10.91 1.73
CA ASN A 25 -27.81 -11.37 2.01
C ASN A 25 -28.76 -10.26 2.47
N THR A 26 -28.27 -9.06 2.77
CA THR A 26 -29.13 -7.89 3.03
C THR A 26 -29.37 -7.05 1.78
N ILE A 27 -28.67 -7.30 0.68
CA ILE A 27 -28.89 -6.62 -0.61
C ILE A 27 -30.16 -7.19 -1.27
N PRO A 28 -31.19 -6.37 -1.56
CA PRO A 28 -32.35 -6.82 -2.30
C PRO A 28 -31.96 -7.40 -3.68
N GLY A 29 -32.40 -8.62 -3.95
CA GLY A 29 -32.11 -9.33 -5.22
C GLY A 29 -30.83 -10.17 -5.21
N VAL A 30 -30.17 -10.33 -4.06
CA VAL A 30 -28.99 -11.21 -3.89
C VAL A 30 -29.26 -12.25 -2.81
N ALA A 31 -28.80 -13.48 -3.04
CA ALA A 31 -28.78 -14.52 -2.02
C ALA A 31 -27.47 -15.34 -2.08
N CYS A 32 -26.65 -15.24 -1.05
CA CYS A 32 -25.47 -16.06 -0.85
C CYS A 32 -25.81 -17.26 0.06
N LEU A 33 -25.66 -18.47 -0.48
CA LEU A 33 -26.13 -19.74 0.08
C LEU A 33 -25.04 -20.45 0.91
N GLY A 34 -24.21 -19.68 1.63
CA GLY A 34 -23.12 -20.23 2.43
C GLY A 34 -22.09 -21.01 1.61
N GLU A 35 -21.59 -22.10 2.18
CA GLU A 35 -20.59 -22.99 1.57
C GLU A 35 -21.29 -24.20 0.92
N ALA A 36 -22.02 -23.94 -0.17
CA ALA A 36 -22.87 -24.92 -0.86
C ALA A 36 -22.13 -26.22 -1.27
N PHE A 37 -20.82 -26.12 -1.50
CA PHE A 37 -19.96 -27.23 -1.96
C PHE A 37 -18.85 -27.60 -0.96
N ASN A 38 -19.07 -27.32 0.33
CA ASN A 38 -18.21 -27.82 1.40
C ASN A 38 -18.25 -29.37 1.42
N SER A 39 -17.11 -30.00 1.71
CA SER A 39 -16.97 -31.46 1.75
C SER A 39 -17.56 -32.12 3.00
N GLN A 40 -17.89 -31.34 4.04
CA GLN A 40 -18.39 -31.83 5.33
C GLN A 40 -19.86 -31.49 5.59
N PHE A 41 -20.41 -30.50 4.89
CA PHE A 41 -21.81 -30.08 5.03
C PHE A 41 -22.31 -29.41 3.73
N ILE A 42 -23.59 -29.03 3.67
CA ILE A 42 -24.18 -28.37 2.50
C ILE A 42 -24.71 -26.98 2.89
N GLY A 43 -24.08 -25.91 2.38
CA GLY A 43 -24.47 -24.52 2.60
C GLY A 43 -24.13 -24.01 4.01
N TYR A 44 -24.81 -24.55 5.04
CA TYR A 44 -24.65 -24.16 6.43
C TYR A 44 -24.46 -25.39 7.33
N PRO A 45 -23.79 -25.26 8.50
CA PRO A 45 -23.71 -26.34 9.47
C PRO A 45 -25.09 -26.85 9.88
N ASN A 46 -25.23 -28.18 10.04
CA ASN A 46 -26.45 -28.89 10.40
C ASN A 46 -27.59 -28.85 9.36
N LEU A 47 -27.39 -28.26 8.19
CA LEU A 47 -28.34 -28.33 7.10
C LEU A 47 -28.19 -29.67 6.36
N THR A 48 -29.31 -30.36 6.11
CA THR A 48 -29.32 -31.67 5.43
C THR A 48 -29.62 -31.56 3.93
N GLU A 49 -30.24 -30.46 3.51
CA GLU A 49 -30.58 -30.21 2.11
C GLU A 49 -30.48 -28.72 1.76
N LEU A 50 -30.13 -28.40 0.52
CA LEU A 50 -30.11 -27.05 -0.01
C LEU A 50 -30.82 -27.00 -1.35
N LEU A 51 -31.80 -26.09 -1.48
CA LEU A 51 -32.67 -25.99 -2.67
C LEU A 51 -33.33 -27.33 -3.04
N GLY A 52 -33.64 -28.18 -2.06
CA GLY A 52 -34.23 -29.52 -2.27
C GLY A 52 -33.27 -30.51 -2.95
N ILE A 53 -31.97 -30.43 -2.64
CA ILE A 53 -30.94 -31.43 -2.96
C ILE A 53 -30.28 -31.81 -1.64
N SER A 54 -30.21 -33.11 -1.32
CA SER A 54 -29.58 -33.59 -0.09
C SER A 54 -28.05 -33.44 -0.13
N TYR A 55 -27.41 -33.49 1.03
CA TYR A 55 -25.95 -33.53 1.14
C TYR A 55 -25.36 -34.72 0.36
N GLU A 56 -26.00 -35.89 0.47
CA GLU A 56 -25.62 -37.13 -0.19
C GLU A 56 -25.73 -37.02 -1.71
N ASP A 57 -26.87 -36.53 -2.22
CA ASP A 57 -27.06 -36.32 -3.66
C ASP A 57 -26.03 -35.33 -4.23
N ARG A 58 -25.68 -34.29 -3.47
CA ARG A 58 -24.68 -33.29 -3.85
C ARG A 58 -23.27 -33.88 -3.86
N LEU A 59 -22.94 -34.80 -2.94
CA LEU A 59 -21.66 -35.51 -2.95
C LEU A 59 -21.55 -36.41 -4.19
N ASP A 60 -22.63 -37.10 -4.55
CA ASP A 60 -22.65 -37.97 -5.73
C ASP A 60 -22.50 -37.14 -7.02
N ASP A 61 -23.35 -36.12 -7.22
CA ASP A 61 -23.25 -35.18 -8.34
C ASP A 61 -23.54 -33.73 -7.91
N PRO A 62 -22.57 -32.80 -8.00
CA PRO A 62 -22.80 -31.40 -7.66
C PRO A 62 -23.53 -30.61 -8.75
N ALA A 63 -23.71 -31.16 -9.95
CA ALA A 63 -24.30 -30.45 -11.09
C ALA A 63 -25.77 -30.01 -10.89
N PRO A 64 -26.67 -30.83 -10.31
CA PRO A 64 -28.07 -30.44 -10.08
C PRO A 64 -28.19 -29.24 -9.14
N LEU A 65 -27.39 -29.19 -8.08
CA LEU A 65 -27.37 -28.04 -7.18
C LEU A 65 -26.83 -26.79 -7.89
N LEU A 66 -25.72 -26.90 -8.61
CA LEU A 66 -25.16 -25.78 -9.37
C LEU A 66 -26.17 -25.23 -10.41
N LYS A 67 -26.94 -26.12 -11.05
CA LYS A 67 -28.01 -25.74 -11.97
C LYS A 67 -29.14 -24.98 -11.27
N LYS A 68 -29.55 -25.42 -10.07
CA LYS A 68 -30.56 -24.72 -9.27
C LYS A 68 -30.09 -23.31 -8.86
N ILE A 69 -28.83 -23.17 -8.44
CA ILE A 69 -28.23 -21.86 -8.09
C ILE A 69 -28.24 -20.90 -9.28
N ARG A 70 -27.97 -21.40 -10.50
CA ARG A 70 -28.00 -20.58 -11.74
C ARG A 70 -29.42 -20.22 -12.20
N GLY A 71 -30.46 -20.82 -11.60
CA GLY A 71 -31.83 -20.70 -12.07
C GLY A 71 -32.49 -19.35 -11.82
N LYS A 72 -31.89 -18.46 -11.01
CA LYS A 72 -32.41 -17.13 -10.64
C LYS A 72 -33.91 -17.14 -10.27
N PRO A 73 -34.35 -17.93 -9.28
CA PRO A 73 -35.75 -17.93 -8.87
C PRO A 73 -36.19 -16.50 -8.48
N ASP A 74 -37.35 -16.07 -8.99
CA ASP A 74 -37.90 -14.72 -8.80
C ASP A 74 -36.94 -13.56 -9.17
N GLY A 75 -35.97 -13.82 -10.05
CA GLY A 75 -34.97 -12.85 -10.47
C GLY A 75 -33.85 -12.60 -9.43
N VAL A 76 -33.79 -13.38 -8.35
CA VAL A 76 -32.75 -13.27 -7.32
C VAL A 76 -31.45 -13.88 -7.82
N LEU A 77 -30.37 -13.11 -7.81
CA LEU A 77 -29.05 -13.61 -8.14
C LEU A 77 -28.50 -14.43 -6.97
N GLN A 78 -28.33 -15.73 -7.18
CA GLN A 78 -27.82 -16.64 -6.16
C GLN A 78 -26.32 -16.88 -6.31
N GLY A 79 -25.64 -17.12 -5.20
CA GLY A 79 -24.23 -17.46 -5.18
C GLY A 79 -23.82 -18.18 -3.92
N PHE A 80 -22.53 -18.44 -3.77
CA PHE A 80 -21.98 -19.21 -2.65
C PHE A 80 -20.52 -18.85 -2.40
N ARG A 81 -20.03 -19.19 -1.21
CA ARG A 81 -18.61 -19.15 -0.85
C ARG A 81 -17.93 -20.44 -1.30
N PHE A 82 -16.75 -20.29 -1.89
CA PHE A 82 -15.93 -21.41 -2.36
C PHE A 82 -14.50 -21.26 -1.85
N PHE A 83 -14.01 -22.28 -1.13
CA PHE A 83 -12.65 -22.33 -0.59
C PHE A 83 -11.80 -23.36 -1.32
N SER A 84 -10.47 -23.30 -1.18
CA SER A 84 -9.54 -24.23 -1.86
C SER A 84 -9.80 -25.72 -1.55
N ASN A 85 -10.39 -26.03 -0.40
CA ASN A 85 -10.69 -27.40 0.03
C ASN A 85 -12.14 -27.87 -0.27
N HIS A 86 -12.91 -27.07 -1.00
CA HIS A 86 -14.25 -27.45 -1.46
C HIS A 86 -14.18 -28.37 -2.69
N ASP A 87 -15.32 -28.91 -3.12
CA ASP A 87 -15.38 -29.89 -4.22
C ASP A 87 -14.72 -29.35 -5.51
N PRO A 88 -13.57 -29.90 -5.94
CA PRO A 88 -12.82 -29.39 -7.09
C PRO A 88 -13.57 -29.59 -8.42
N ARG A 89 -14.54 -30.51 -8.48
CA ARG A 89 -15.40 -30.72 -9.67
C ARG A 89 -16.24 -29.49 -9.98
N VAL A 90 -16.48 -28.63 -9.00
CA VAL A 90 -17.26 -27.40 -9.13
C VAL A 90 -16.39 -26.27 -9.64
N LEU A 91 -15.15 -26.14 -9.16
CA LEU A 91 -14.21 -25.09 -9.59
C LEU A 91 -14.03 -25.09 -11.11
N GLY A 92 -13.83 -26.26 -11.70
CA GLY A 92 -13.69 -26.43 -13.16
C GLY A 92 -14.95 -26.05 -13.96
N LYS A 93 -16.12 -25.97 -13.33
CA LYS A 93 -17.39 -25.56 -13.98
C LYS A 93 -17.68 -24.07 -13.84
N ILE A 94 -17.20 -23.43 -12.78
CA ILE A 94 -17.55 -22.03 -12.46
C ILE A 94 -16.46 -21.03 -12.85
N LEU A 95 -15.19 -21.41 -12.73
CA LEU A 95 -14.07 -20.53 -13.05
C LEU A 95 -14.03 -20.14 -14.53
N PRO A 96 -14.17 -21.06 -15.51
CA PRO A 96 -14.14 -20.70 -16.92
C PRO A 96 -15.46 -20.10 -17.45
N ASP A 97 -16.53 -20.08 -16.66
CA ASP A 97 -17.87 -19.73 -17.12
C ASP A 97 -18.15 -18.21 -16.99
N PRO A 98 -18.22 -17.43 -18.09
CA PRO A 98 -18.43 -15.98 -18.04
C PRO A 98 -19.78 -15.55 -17.47
N LYS A 99 -20.73 -16.47 -17.33
CA LYS A 99 -22.04 -16.21 -16.68
C LYS A 99 -21.98 -16.30 -15.17
N VAL A 100 -20.87 -16.76 -14.58
CA VAL A 100 -20.69 -16.73 -13.13
C VAL A 100 -19.86 -15.50 -12.75
N ALA A 101 -20.36 -14.61 -11.90
CA ALA A 101 -19.58 -13.49 -11.38
C ALA A 101 -18.50 -14.00 -10.40
N LYS A 102 -17.27 -13.49 -10.50
CA LYS A 102 -16.17 -13.87 -9.60
C LYS A 102 -15.90 -12.75 -8.62
N ILE A 103 -15.93 -13.08 -7.33
CA ILE A 103 -15.51 -12.20 -6.25
C ILE A 103 -14.32 -12.89 -5.58
N ILE A 104 -13.19 -12.20 -5.47
CA ILE A 104 -11.99 -12.73 -4.81
C ILE A 104 -11.79 -11.93 -3.53
N LEU A 105 -12.01 -12.58 -2.39
CA LEU A 105 -11.81 -12.02 -1.07
C LEU A 105 -10.46 -12.45 -0.52
N THR A 106 -9.58 -11.48 -0.27
CA THR A 106 -8.26 -11.72 0.30
C THR A 106 -8.13 -11.15 1.70
N ARG A 107 -7.24 -11.74 2.49
CA ARG A 107 -6.82 -11.20 3.78
C ARG A 107 -5.33 -11.50 3.94
N ASN A 108 -4.64 -10.70 4.74
CA ASN A 108 -3.28 -11.00 5.13
C ASN A 108 -3.16 -12.46 5.66
N PRO A 109 -2.31 -13.31 5.05
CA PRO A 109 -2.19 -14.72 5.43
C PRO A 109 -1.81 -14.93 6.90
N ILE A 110 -0.96 -14.06 7.47
CA ILE A 110 -0.57 -14.20 8.88
C ILE A 110 -1.74 -13.93 9.83
N ASP A 111 -2.52 -12.88 9.56
CA ASP A 111 -3.72 -12.56 10.34
C ASP A 111 -4.77 -13.68 10.29
N SER A 112 -4.91 -14.31 9.12
CA SER A 112 -5.82 -15.44 8.90
C SER A 112 -5.33 -16.69 9.64
N TYR A 113 -4.03 -16.97 9.59
CA TYR A 113 -3.40 -18.10 10.28
C TYR A 113 -3.49 -17.97 11.80
N ILE A 114 -3.08 -16.83 12.37
CA ILE A 114 -3.16 -16.59 13.81
C ILE A 114 -4.62 -16.65 14.28
N SER A 115 -5.55 -16.06 13.51
CA SER A 115 -6.96 -16.16 13.84
C SER A 115 -7.48 -17.60 13.78
N ARG A 116 -6.97 -18.45 12.90
CA ARG A 116 -7.29 -19.88 12.84
C ARG A 116 -6.76 -20.61 14.08
N LYS A 117 -5.50 -20.39 14.45
CA LYS A 117 -4.88 -21.00 15.64
C LYS A 117 -5.65 -20.65 16.91
N ILE A 118 -6.06 -19.39 17.08
CA ILE A 118 -6.88 -18.94 18.21
C ILE A 118 -8.26 -19.63 18.20
N ALA A 119 -8.92 -19.72 17.04
CA ALA A 119 -10.22 -20.38 16.94
C ALA A 119 -10.15 -21.88 17.26
N SER A 120 -9.10 -22.57 16.79
CA SER A 120 -8.86 -23.98 17.11
C SER A 120 -8.57 -24.20 18.61
N ALA A 121 -7.86 -23.27 19.26
CA ALA A 121 -7.60 -23.32 20.70
C ALA A 121 -8.85 -23.04 21.54
N THR A 122 -9.68 -22.07 21.13
CA THR A 122 -10.83 -21.58 21.91
C THR A 122 -12.14 -22.31 21.66
N GLY A 123 -12.27 -23.05 20.53
CA GLY A 123 -13.51 -23.70 20.12
C GLY A 123 -14.67 -22.74 19.79
N GLN A 124 -14.43 -21.42 19.70
CA GLN A 124 -15.46 -20.40 19.47
C GLN A 124 -15.49 -19.94 18.01
N TRP A 125 -16.56 -20.29 17.30
CA TRP A 125 -16.75 -19.99 15.88
C TRP A 125 -17.46 -18.65 15.60
N LYS A 126 -18.13 -18.06 16.61
CA LYS A 126 -18.79 -16.73 16.54
C LYS A 126 -18.71 -16.02 17.90
N VAL A 127 -17.91 -14.95 18.00
CA VAL A 127 -17.90 -14.07 19.17
C VAL A 127 -18.96 -12.99 18.97
N THR A 128 -20.11 -13.15 19.60
CA THR A 128 -21.20 -12.15 19.61
C THR A 128 -21.11 -11.15 20.78
N ASN A 129 -20.14 -11.31 21.68
CA ASN A 129 -20.00 -10.47 22.88
C ASN A 129 -18.52 -10.17 23.20
N ILE A 130 -18.12 -8.90 23.05
CA ILE A 130 -16.73 -8.42 23.20
C ILE A 130 -16.24 -8.48 24.65
N THR A 131 -17.14 -8.50 25.63
CA THR A 131 -16.79 -8.45 27.06
C THR A 131 -16.28 -9.78 27.64
N LYS A 132 -16.23 -10.85 26.84
CA LYS A 132 -15.72 -12.18 27.25
C LYS A 132 -14.76 -12.82 26.24
N ALA A 133 -14.09 -12.05 25.39
CA ALA A 133 -13.00 -12.59 24.58
C ALA A 133 -11.86 -13.04 25.52
N ARG A 134 -11.64 -14.35 25.63
CA ARG A 134 -10.50 -14.88 26.40
C ARG A 134 -9.21 -14.46 25.71
N ARG A 135 -8.30 -13.90 26.50
CA ARG A 135 -6.94 -13.53 26.13
C ARG A 135 -6.09 -14.80 25.97
N GLU A 136 -6.27 -15.51 24.87
CA GLU A 136 -5.46 -16.68 24.55
C GLU A 136 -4.41 -16.29 23.50
N VAL A 137 -3.16 -16.38 23.94
CA VAL A 137 -1.96 -16.25 23.11
C VAL A 137 -1.73 -17.62 22.46
N VAL A 138 -1.31 -17.66 21.20
CA VAL A 138 -1.07 -18.89 20.46
C VAL A 138 0.39 -19.04 20.07
N SER A 139 0.89 -20.27 20.00
CA SER A 139 2.20 -20.57 19.44
C SER A 139 2.13 -20.58 17.89
N PHE A 140 3.05 -19.85 17.26
CA PHE A 140 3.30 -19.88 15.83
C PHE A 140 4.13 -21.12 15.46
N ASP A 141 3.70 -21.83 14.42
CA ASP A 141 4.41 -22.99 13.87
C ASP A 141 4.83 -22.65 12.42
N SER A 142 6.15 -22.56 12.19
CA SER A 142 6.69 -22.14 10.89
C SER A 142 6.37 -23.13 9.78
N PRO A 143 6.67 -24.44 9.88
CA PRO A 143 6.26 -25.42 8.85
C PRO A 143 4.76 -25.41 8.55
N GLU A 144 3.91 -25.30 9.58
CA GLU A 144 2.46 -25.25 9.38
C GLU A 144 2.02 -23.98 8.63
N PHE A 145 2.60 -22.83 8.98
CA PHE A 145 2.34 -21.57 8.30
C PHE A 145 2.81 -21.59 6.85
N GLU A 146 3.99 -22.16 6.58
CA GLU A 146 4.55 -22.34 5.24
C GLU A 146 3.63 -23.16 4.34
N ALA A 147 3.19 -24.32 4.83
CA ALA A 147 2.26 -25.18 4.09
C ALA A 147 0.92 -24.48 3.85
N HIS A 148 0.40 -23.77 4.87
CA HIS A 148 -0.85 -23.02 4.73
C HIS A 148 -0.75 -21.93 3.66
N LEU A 149 0.35 -21.20 3.68
CA LEU A 149 0.61 -20.13 2.74
C LEU A 149 0.81 -20.64 1.31
N GLN A 150 1.60 -21.70 1.13
CA GLN A 150 1.82 -22.31 -0.17
C GLN A 150 0.48 -22.73 -0.79
N ALA A 151 -0.40 -23.39 -0.02
CA ALA A 151 -1.73 -23.76 -0.48
C ALA A 151 -2.58 -22.53 -0.89
N HIS A 152 -2.48 -21.42 -0.14
CA HIS A 152 -3.17 -20.18 -0.49
C HIS A 152 -2.65 -19.60 -1.81
N GLN A 153 -1.33 -19.57 -2.00
CA GLN A 153 -0.70 -19.06 -3.22
C GLN A 153 -1.05 -19.91 -4.44
N GLU A 154 -0.98 -21.24 -4.33
CA GLU A 154 -1.34 -22.16 -5.42
C GLU A 154 -2.80 -21.98 -5.86
N PHE A 155 -3.71 -21.79 -4.91
CA PHE A 155 -5.11 -21.50 -5.22
C PHE A 155 -5.27 -20.15 -5.92
N GLN A 156 -4.61 -19.09 -5.44
CA GLN A 156 -4.64 -17.78 -6.09
C GLN A 156 -4.06 -17.81 -7.51
N LEU A 157 -2.96 -18.54 -7.74
CA LEU A 157 -2.40 -18.75 -9.07
C LEU A 157 -3.37 -19.50 -10.00
N THR A 158 -4.08 -20.49 -9.46
CA THR A 158 -5.12 -21.23 -10.20
C THR A 158 -6.25 -20.30 -10.63
N LEU A 159 -6.74 -19.45 -9.73
CA LEU A 159 -7.78 -18.46 -10.04
C LEU A 159 -7.31 -17.45 -11.08
N MET A 160 -6.12 -16.87 -10.88
CA MET A 160 -5.52 -15.89 -11.79
C MET A 160 -5.34 -16.48 -13.19
N HIS A 161 -4.74 -17.66 -13.30
CA HIS A 161 -4.54 -18.35 -14.57
C HIS A 161 -5.88 -18.64 -15.25
N GLY A 162 -6.86 -19.17 -14.51
CA GLY A 162 -8.20 -19.45 -15.04
C GLY A 162 -8.90 -18.21 -15.60
N LEU A 163 -8.83 -17.07 -14.90
CA LEU A 163 -9.37 -15.80 -15.38
C LEU A 163 -8.63 -15.30 -16.64
N GLN A 164 -7.29 -15.38 -16.66
CA GLN A 164 -6.47 -14.96 -17.78
C GLN A 164 -6.76 -15.76 -19.06
N VAL A 165 -6.79 -17.09 -18.97
CA VAL A 165 -7.02 -17.95 -20.16
C VAL A 165 -8.43 -17.87 -20.70
N THR A 166 -9.38 -17.42 -19.90
CA THR A 166 -10.80 -17.26 -20.30
C THR A 166 -11.16 -15.81 -20.60
N GLY A 167 -10.23 -14.86 -20.48
CA GLY A 167 -10.47 -13.43 -20.73
C GLY A 167 -11.46 -12.79 -19.75
N GLN A 168 -11.57 -13.34 -18.54
CA GLN A 168 -12.51 -12.88 -17.52
C GLN A 168 -11.83 -11.97 -16.49
N THR A 169 -12.65 -11.23 -15.74
CA THR A 169 -12.22 -10.42 -14.61
C THR A 169 -12.98 -10.82 -13.34
N ALA A 170 -12.46 -10.41 -12.19
CA ALA A 170 -13.07 -10.62 -10.88
C ALA A 170 -13.18 -9.29 -10.12
N PHE A 171 -14.14 -9.20 -9.22
CA PHE A 171 -14.21 -8.14 -8.23
C PHE A 171 -13.29 -8.51 -7.06
N TYR A 172 -12.20 -7.78 -6.91
CA TYR A 172 -11.26 -7.96 -5.80
C TYR A 172 -11.70 -7.13 -4.62
N ILE A 173 -11.71 -7.75 -3.45
CA ILE A 173 -12.05 -7.12 -2.18
C ILE A 173 -11.10 -7.68 -1.12
N ASP A 174 -10.56 -6.84 -0.26
CA ASP A 174 -9.81 -7.31 0.90
C ASP A 174 -10.65 -7.29 2.19
N TYR A 175 -10.06 -7.75 3.29
CA TYR A 175 -10.75 -7.82 4.58
C TYR A 175 -11.12 -6.45 5.14
N ASP A 176 -10.29 -5.43 4.92
CA ASP A 176 -10.53 -4.08 5.45
C ASP A 176 -11.60 -3.36 4.63
N ASP A 177 -11.64 -3.61 3.31
CA ASP A 177 -12.69 -3.13 2.40
C ASP A 177 -14.11 -3.60 2.79
N LEU A 178 -14.25 -4.71 3.52
CA LEU A 178 -15.55 -5.22 3.96
C LEU A 178 -16.31 -4.22 4.84
N HIS A 179 -15.59 -3.29 5.47
CA HIS A 179 -16.14 -2.23 6.32
C HIS A 179 -16.46 -0.94 5.55
N ASP A 180 -16.25 -0.90 4.23
CA ASP A 180 -16.62 0.23 3.37
C ASP A 180 -17.96 -0.03 2.66
N LEU A 181 -18.96 0.77 3.03
CA LEU A 181 -20.30 0.74 2.43
C LEU A 181 -20.28 1.02 0.92
N GLN A 182 -19.37 1.89 0.45
CA GLN A 182 -19.26 2.21 -0.97
C GLN A 182 -18.70 1.03 -1.76
N VAL A 183 -17.74 0.30 -1.20
CA VAL A 183 -17.17 -0.90 -1.85
C VAL A 183 -18.23 -1.99 -1.99
N LEU A 184 -19.02 -2.28 -0.94
CA LEU A 184 -20.09 -3.27 -1.03
C LEU A 184 -21.21 -2.86 -2.01
N ASN A 185 -21.52 -1.57 -2.10
CA ASN A 185 -22.44 -1.06 -3.13
C ASN A 185 -21.83 -1.10 -4.54
N GLY A 186 -20.51 -0.97 -4.66
CA GLY A 186 -19.76 -1.24 -5.89
C GLY A 186 -19.83 -2.72 -6.30
N LEU A 187 -19.75 -3.62 -5.33
CA LEU A 187 -19.95 -5.06 -5.55
C LEU A 187 -21.38 -5.35 -6.03
N ALA A 188 -22.39 -4.72 -5.44
CA ALA A 188 -23.77 -4.83 -5.92
C ALA A 188 -23.91 -4.37 -7.38
N ALA A 189 -23.25 -3.27 -7.75
CA ALA A 189 -23.22 -2.79 -9.14
C ALA A 189 -22.49 -3.75 -10.08
N PHE A 190 -21.37 -4.34 -9.64
CA PHE A 190 -20.64 -5.36 -10.37
C PHE A 190 -21.51 -6.59 -10.63
N LEU A 191 -22.25 -7.05 -9.63
CA LEU A 191 -23.20 -8.17 -9.75
C LEU A 191 -24.39 -7.86 -10.67
N GLY A 192 -24.56 -6.62 -11.12
CA GLY A 192 -25.67 -6.22 -12.00
C GLY A 192 -27.02 -6.12 -11.30
N VAL A 193 -27.05 -6.10 -9.96
CA VAL A 193 -28.29 -5.98 -9.18
C VAL A 193 -28.63 -4.53 -8.86
N ALA A 194 -29.91 -4.22 -8.71
CA ALA A 194 -30.39 -2.86 -8.39
C ALA A 194 -30.35 -2.55 -6.89
N GLY A 195 -30.44 -3.57 -6.02
CA GLY A 195 -30.43 -3.40 -4.57
C GLY A 195 -29.13 -2.76 -4.06
N ARG A 196 -29.23 -1.95 -3.01
CA ARG A 196 -28.11 -1.26 -2.37
C ARG A 196 -28.22 -1.36 -0.86
N LEU A 197 -27.07 -1.29 -0.19
CA LEU A 197 -26.97 -1.21 1.26
C LEU A 197 -27.08 0.25 1.69
N GLU A 198 -27.95 0.53 2.66
CA GLU A 198 -28.04 1.83 3.33
C GLU A 198 -27.07 1.91 4.52
N MET A 199 -26.81 0.77 5.18
CA MET A 199 -25.87 0.62 6.29
C MET A 199 -25.30 -0.80 6.31
N LEU A 200 -24.11 -0.95 6.89
CA LEU A 200 -23.50 -2.26 7.15
C LEU A 200 -24.12 -2.93 8.37
N ASP A 201 -24.09 -4.27 8.41
CA ASP A 201 -24.47 -5.00 9.61
C ASP A 201 -23.50 -4.70 10.77
N GLN A 202 -23.99 -4.01 11.79
CA GLN A 202 -23.22 -3.60 12.97
C GLN A 202 -22.93 -4.76 13.94
N LYS A 203 -23.49 -5.96 13.71
CA LYS A 203 -23.34 -7.10 14.62
C LYS A 203 -21.97 -7.77 14.58
N VAL A 204 -21.13 -7.48 13.58
CA VAL A 204 -19.78 -8.05 13.47
C VAL A 204 -18.74 -6.95 13.66
N LYS A 205 -18.41 -6.66 14.91
CA LYS A 205 -17.28 -5.79 15.27
C LYS A 205 -15.95 -6.52 14.98
N LYS A 206 -14.91 -5.74 14.62
CA LYS A 206 -13.53 -6.20 14.33
C LYS A 206 -13.10 -7.21 15.42
N GLN A 207 -12.92 -8.47 15.03
CA GLN A 207 -12.90 -9.59 15.99
C GLN A 207 -11.67 -9.67 16.91
N ASN A 208 -10.67 -8.80 16.77
CA ASN A 208 -9.62 -8.58 17.78
C ASN A 208 -8.72 -7.41 17.34
N PRO A 209 -8.91 -6.18 17.85
CA PRO A 209 -8.14 -4.99 17.46
C PRO A 209 -6.69 -4.96 17.99
N GLU A 210 -6.27 -5.96 18.76
CA GLU A 210 -4.93 -6.06 19.35
C GLU A 210 -3.84 -6.35 18.30
N ASP A 211 -2.60 -5.96 18.57
CA ASP A 211 -1.45 -6.22 17.70
C ASP A 211 -1.18 -7.74 17.61
N ILE A 212 -0.58 -8.20 16.51
CA ILE A 212 -0.18 -9.61 16.37
C ILE A 212 0.87 -9.97 17.43
N ALA A 213 1.72 -9.01 17.80
CA ALA A 213 2.72 -9.16 18.86
C ALA A 213 2.12 -9.62 20.20
N ASP A 214 0.91 -9.15 20.52
CA ASP A 214 0.23 -9.48 21.77
C ASP A 214 -0.51 -10.84 21.72
N LYS A 215 -0.60 -11.47 20.54
CA LYS A 215 -1.36 -12.70 20.28
C LYS A 215 -0.48 -13.93 20.07
N VAL A 216 0.83 -13.76 19.94
CA VAL A 216 1.76 -14.84 19.58
C VAL A 216 2.84 -15.01 20.64
N GLU A 217 2.91 -16.19 21.26
CA GLU A 217 3.84 -16.45 22.38
C GLU A 217 5.30 -16.39 21.94
N ASN A 218 5.59 -16.89 20.73
CA ASN A 218 6.91 -16.93 20.09
C ASN A 218 7.01 -15.93 18.93
N PHE A 219 6.59 -14.68 19.16
CA PHE A 219 6.59 -13.62 18.14
C PHE A 219 7.96 -13.43 17.46
N ALA A 220 9.07 -13.47 18.22
CA ALA A 220 10.41 -13.34 17.66
C ALA A 220 10.79 -14.50 16.71
N GLU A 221 10.29 -15.71 16.96
CA GLU A 221 10.49 -16.87 16.06
C GLU A 221 9.64 -16.70 14.80
N MET A 222 8.39 -16.24 14.95
CA MET A 222 7.52 -15.89 13.85
C MET A 222 8.17 -14.82 12.95
N GLU A 223 8.72 -13.74 13.52
CA GLU A 223 9.42 -12.70 12.74
C GLU A 223 10.60 -13.27 11.94
N GLN A 224 11.42 -14.13 12.56
CA GLN A 224 12.55 -14.77 11.88
C GLN A 224 12.10 -15.70 10.74
N SER A 225 11.04 -16.48 10.95
CA SER A 225 10.45 -17.34 9.93
C SER A 225 9.83 -16.55 8.79
N LEU A 226 9.06 -15.51 9.11
CA LEU A 226 8.47 -14.62 8.12
C LEU A 226 9.56 -13.93 7.28
N ALA A 227 10.64 -13.44 7.91
CA ALA A 227 11.77 -12.85 7.19
C ALA A 227 12.47 -13.83 6.22
N ARG A 228 12.47 -15.14 6.53
CA ARG A 228 13.01 -16.17 5.61
C ARG A 228 12.06 -16.45 4.45
N LEU A 229 10.77 -16.48 4.71
CA LEU A 229 9.72 -16.74 3.71
C LEU A 229 9.45 -15.52 2.82
N ASP A 230 9.84 -14.34 3.28
CA ASP A 230 9.70 -13.08 2.57
C ASP A 230 10.52 -12.99 1.26
N ARG A 231 11.37 -14.00 0.98
CA ARG A 231 11.90 -14.24 -0.36
C ARG A 231 10.81 -14.49 -1.42
N PHE A 232 9.57 -14.75 -1.01
CA PHE A 232 8.42 -15.04 -1.89
C PHE A 232 7.25 -14.04 -1.78
N ASN A 233 7.51 -12.75 -1.49
CA ASN A 233 6.51 -11.65 -1.47
C ASN A 233 5.43 -11.79 -0.37
N LEU A 234 5.82 -12.00 0.89
CA LEU A 234 4.87 -12.09 2.02
C LEU A 234 4.82 -10.82 2.86
N SER A 235 5.89 -10.02 2.82
CA SER A 235 5.90 -8.63 3.25
C SER A 235 5.69 -7.69 2.07
N ARG A 236 4.75 -8.02 1.18
CA ARG A 236 4.02 -6.92 0.56
C ARG A 236 3.20 -6.25 1.66
N THR A 237 3.85 -5.49 2.53
CA THR A 237 3.25 -4.27 3.07
C THR A 237 2.71 -3.57 1.83
N PRO A 238 1.38 -3.52 1.65
CA PRO A 238 0.83 -2.90 0.46
C PRO A 238 1.41 -1.48 0.41
N ASN A 239 2.02 -1.11 -0.72
CA ASN A 239 2.43 0.28 -0.91
C ASN A 239 1.13 1.09 -1.06
N PHE A 240 0.63 1.60 0.05
CA PHE A 240 -0.58 2.41 0.09
C PHE A 240 -0.35 3.80 -0.48
N GLU A 241 0.91 4.20 -0.70
CA GLU A 241 1.17 5.42 -1.45
C GLU A 241 0.64 5.31 -2.89
N PRO A 242 0.02 6.38 -3.41
CA PRO A 242 -0.44 6.42 -4.78
C PRO A 242 0.75 6.24 -5.72
N ARG A 243 0.51 5.51 -6.81
CA ARG A 243 1.49 5.41 -7.90
C ARG A 243 1.82 6.80 -8.41
N ARG A 244 3.11 7.10 -8.55
CA ARG A 244 3.58 8.38 -9.07
C ARG A 244 3.69 8.32 -10.59
N GLY A 245 3.31 9.41 -11.27
CA GLY A 245 3.63 9.59 -12.69
C GLY A 245 5.11 9.98 -12.88
N PRO A 246 5.56 10.17 -14.14
CA PRO A 246 6.96 10.42 -14.45
C PRO A 246 7.51 11.77 -13.98
N GLY A 247 6.66 12.76 -13.72
CA GLY A 247 7.11 14.06 -13.18
C GLY A 247 7.90 14.93 -14.18
N VAL A 248 7.76 14.69 -15.49
CA VAL A 248 8.52 15.39 -16.55
C VAL A 248 8.57 16.92 -16.44
N PRO A 249 7.49 17.64 -16.06
CA PRO A 249 7.56 19.09 -15.88
C PRO A 249 8.60 19.57 -14.87
N GLY A 250 8.96 18.73 -13.89
CA GLY A 250 9.99 19.05 -12.91
C GLY A 250 11.40 18.69 -13.34
N TYR A 251 11.63 18.07 -14.51
CA TYR A 251 12.98 17.72 -14.95
C TYR A 251 13.78 18.96 -15.31
N ILE A 252 15.09 18.91 -15.06
CA ILE A 252 15.99 20.04 -15.27
C ILE A 252 17.15 19.55 -16.12
N ALA A 253 17.31 20.12 -17.31
CA ALA A 253 18.41 19.78 -18.20
C ALA A 253 19.50 20.84 -18.14
N ALA A 254 20.75 20.41 -18.27
CA ALA A 254 21.86 21.32 -18.49
C ALA A 254 21.65 22.13 -19.79
N GLY A 255 22.10 23.39 -19.81
CA GLY A 255 21.85 24.31 -20.94
C GLY A 255 22.58 23.91 -22.22
N LYS A 256 23.82 23.42 -22.09
CA LYS A 256 24.70 22.97 -23.18
C LYS A 256 25.14 21.54 -22.99
N SER A 257 25.41 21.10 -21.78
CA SER A 257 25.83 19.72 -21.48
C SER A 257 24.70 18.73 -21.72
N ASN A 258 25.03 17.47 -22.00
CA ASN A 258 24.05 16.40 -22.19
C ASN A 258 23.66 15.74 -20.85
N LEU A 259 23.34 16.56 -19.83
CA LEU A 259 22.89 16.08 -18.52
C LEU A 259 21.42 16.42 -18.29
N LEU A 260 20.72 15.47 -17.68
CA LEU A 260 19.33 15.59 -17.23
C LEU A 260 19.23 15.25 -15.74
N TYR A 261 18.79 16.20 -14.94
CA TYR A 261 18.49 15.99 -13.53
C TYR A 261 16.99 15.74 -13.33
N LEU A 262 16.68 14.66 -12.61
CA LEU A 262 15.34 14.28 -12.18
C LEU A 262 15.23 14.58 -10.68
N PRO A 263 14.68 15.73 -10.27
CA PRO A 263 14.71 16.13 -8.87
C PRO A 263 13.76 15.33 -8.00
N ILE A 264 14.28 14.91 -6.84
CA ILE A 264 13.48 14.53 -5.69
C ILE A 264 13.28 15.78 -4.83
N LEU A 265 12.04 16.22 -4.68
CA LEU A 265 11.70 17.41 -3.87
C LEU A 265 12.13 17.22 -2.41
N SER A 266 12.43 18.34 -1.75
CA SER A 266 13.11 18.40 -0.44
C SER A 266 14.50 17.77 -0.41
N GLY A 267 15.06 17.48 -1.58
CA GLY A 267 16.48 17.18 -1.82
C GLY A 267 17.32 18.45 -2.06
N PRO A 268 18.61 18.31 -2.40
CA PRO A 268 19.51 19.42 -2.71
C PRO A 268 19.26 20.02 -4.10
N VAL A 269 17.99 20.32 -4.43
CA VAL A 269 17.56 20.73 -5.78
C VAL A 269 18.27 22.03 -6.19
N ASP A 270 18.24 23.05 -5.34
CA ASP A 270 18.86 24.35 -5.64
C ASP A 270 20.37 24.23 -5.82
N GLN A 271 21.02 23.37 -5.05
CA GLN A 271 22.47 23.16 -5.12
C GLN A 271 22.85 22.51 -6.45
N VAL A 272 22.09 21.51 -6.89
CA VAL A 272 22.27 20.86 -8.20
C VAL A 272 21.95 21.81 -9.34
N VAL A 273 20.91 22.64 -9.22
CA VAL A 273 20.56 23.66 -10.23
C VAL A 273 21.67 24.70 -10.37
N GLY A 274 22.20 25.20 -9.25
CA GLY A 274 23.33 26.12 -9.24
C GLY A 274 24.58 25.50 -9.86
N TRP A 275 24.84 24.22 -9.59
CA TRP A 275 25.93 23.49 -10.21
C TRP A 275 25.74 23.30 -11.73
N LEU A 276 24.53 22.94 -12.20
CA LEU A 276 24.22 22.83 -13.63
C LEU A 276 24.40 24.18 -14.34
N GLN A 277 24.04 25.29 -13.69
CA GLN A 277 24.27 26.63 -14.22
C GLN A 277 25.77 26.95 -14.33
N ALA A 278 26.55 26.63 -13.30
CA ALA A 278 27.99 26.82 -13.29
C ALA A 278 28.70 25.95 -14.34
N LEU A 279 28.19 24.72 -14.58
CA LEU A 279 28.75 23.78 -15.56
C LEU A 279 28.77 24.35 -16.98
N ASP A 280 27.67 24.99 -17.40
CA ASP A 280 27.52 25.47 -18.77
C ASP A 280 27.67 27.00 -18.93
N ASN A 281 27.83 27.72 -17.82
CA ASN A 281 27.76 29.18 -17.73
C ASN A 281 26.49 29.77 -18.37
N VAL A 282 25.38 29.02 -18.32
CA VAL A 282 24.05 29.43 -18.81
C VAL A 282 22.97 28.81 -17.93
N ALA A 283 21.78 29.41 -17.92
CA ALA A 283 20.66 28.87 -17.15
C ALA A 283 20.28 27.45 -17.63
N PRO A 284 19.98 26.52 -16.70
CA PRO A 284 19.41 25.22 -17.02
C PRO A 284 18.06 25.34 -17.73
N ILE A 285 17.72 24.35 -18.54
CA ILE A 285 16.43 24.26 -19.24
C ILE A 285 15.44 23.55 -18.33
N GLN A 286 14.27 24.16 -18.13
CA GLN A 286 13.20 23.69 -17.24
C GLN A 286 11.84 23.69 -17.97
N ASP A 287 10.76 23.41 -17.23
CA ASP A 287 9.37 23.44 -17.71
C ASP A 287 9.10 22.52 -18.90
N PHE A 288 9.64 21.31 -18.85
CA PHE A 288 9.45 20.34 -19.92
C PHE A 288 8.00 19.85 -20.02
N THR A 289 7.50 19.76 -21.25
CA THR A 289 6.39 18.87 -21.57
C THR A 289 6.95 17.51 -21.99
N MET A 290 6.13 16.45 -21.98
CA MET A 290 6.51 15.14 -22.53
C MET A 290 7.04 15.26 -23.97
N ARG A 291 6.49 16.19 -24.77
CA ARG A 291 6.92 16.42 -26.15
C ARG A 291 8.27 17.11 -26.21
N SER A 292 8.47 18.22 -25.48
CA SER A 292 9.74 18.94 -25.51
C SER A 292 10.88 18.12 -24.89
N MET A 293 10.58 17.28 -23.90
CA MET A 293 11.56 16.35 -23.31
C MET A 293 12.03 15.30 -24.33
N ARG A 294 11.10 14.67 -25.07
CA ARG A 294 11.48 13.74 -26.16
C ARG A 294 12.31 14.42 -27.25
N GLN A 295 11.96 15.66 -27.61
CA GLN A 295 12.72 16.43 -28.59
C GLN A 295 14.14 16.74 -28.09
N TRP A 296 14.29 17.12 -26.82
CA TRP A 296 15.60 17.35 -26.20
C TRP A 296 16.46 16.08 -26.21
N MET A 297 15.89 14.93 -25.84
CA MET A 297 16.61 13.65 -25.84
C MET A 297 17.06 13.22 -27.24
N LEU A 298 16.20 13.40 -28.26
CA LEU A 298 16.53 13.10 -29.65
C LEU A 298 17.62 14.02 -30.21
N ALA A 299 17.63 15.29 -29.81
CA ALA A 299 18.64 16.26 -30.22
C ALA A 299 20.00 16.05 -29.53
N ARG A 300 20.05 15.24 -28.47
CA ARG A 300 21.25 15.01 -27.64
C ARG A 300 21.52 13.51 -27.44
N PRO A 301 21.94 12.78 -28.49
CA PRO A 301 22.42 11.41 -28.33
C PRO A 301 23.56 11.33 -27.31
N GLY A 302 23.53 10.32 -26.44
CA GLY A 302 24.52 10.16 -25.36
C GLY A 302 24.24 10.99 -24.12
N HIS A 303 23.05 11.60 -23.99
CA HIS A 303 22.65 12.22 -22.74
C HIS A 303 22.63 11.23 -21.58
N ARG A 304 22.98 11.74 -20.40
CA ARG A 304 22.96 11.02 -19.13
C ARG A 304 22.00 11.68 -18.18
N SER A 305 21.28 10.86 -17.44
CA SER A 305 20.27 11.27 -16.49
C SER A 305 20.67 10.88 -15.07
N PHE A 306 20.33 11.70 -14.08
CA PHE A 306 20.60 11.38 -12.69
C PHE A 306 19.57 11.97 -11.74
N THR A 307 19.59 11.48 -10.52
CA THR A 307 18.81 11.97 -9.38
C THR A 307 19.67 11.94 -8.13
N VAL A 308 19.26 12.67 -7.09
CA VAL A 308 19.97 12.70 -5.80
C VAL A 308 19.01 12.28 -4.69
N LEU A 309 19.41 11.28 -3.92
CA LEU A 309 18.75 10.82 -2.72
C LEU A 309 19.22 11.63 -1.52
N ARG A 310 18.30 11.89 -0.60
CA ARG A 310 18.56 12.54 0.68
C ARG A 310 18.20 11.61 1.82
N HIS A 311 18.89 11.72 2.95
CA HIS A 311 18.53 10.95 4.13
C HIS A 311 17.06 11.20 4.52
N PRO A 312 16.22 10.18 4.79
CA PRO A 312 14.79 10.36 4.99
C PRO A 312 14.42 11.36 6.10
N LEU A 313 15.12 11.32 7.23
CA LEU A 313 14.92 12.28 8.33
C LEU A 313 15.20 13.74 7.89
N ALA A 314 16.31 13.98 7.20
CA ALA A 314 16.67 15.32 6.73
C ALA A 314 15.68 15.85 5.69
N ARG A 315 15.27 14.96 4.77
CA ARG A 315 14.27 15.29 3.76
C ARG A 315 12.91 15.62 4.37
N ALA A 316 12.46 14.86 5.36
CA ALA A 316 11.22 15.13 6.08
C ALA A 316 11.29 16.45 6.86
N HIS A 317 12.45 16.76 7.46
CA HIS A 317 12.66 18.01 8.17
C HIS A 317 12.63 19.22 7.25
N ASP A 318 13.26 19.11 6.08
CA ASP A 318 13.18 20.14 5.05
C ASP A 318 11.74 20.36 4.58
N ALA A 319 11.01 19.31 4.22
CA ALA A 319 9.60 19.41 3.83
C ALA A 319 8.73 20.03 4.94
N PHE A 320 9.00 19.69 6.21
CA PHE A 320 8.34 20.29 7.36
C PHE A 320 8.60 21.80 7.45
N CYS A 321 9.87 22.21 7.34
CA CYS A 321 10.25 23.60 7.44
C CYS A 321 9.73 24.42 6.25
N GLN A 322 9.86 23.90 5.02
CA GLN A 322 9.47 24.61 3.80
C GLN A 322 7.95 24.68 3.59
N HIS A 323 7.19 23.64 3.96
CA HIS A 323 5.77 23.56 3.58
C HIS A 323 4.81 23.65 4.76
N ILE A 324 5.21 23.29 5.97
CA ILE A 324 4.33 23.33 7.15
C ILE A 324 4.61 24.55 8.00
N LEU A 325 5.87 24.79 8.36
CA LEU A 325 6.26 25.99 9.11
C LEU A 325 6.36 27.20 8.22
N CYS A 326 6.97 27.09 7.03
CA CYS A 326 7.01 28.06 5.95
C CYS A 326 6.99 29.55 6.39
N GLU A 327 8.17 30.15 6.49
CA GLU A 327 8.35 31.50 7.08
C GLU A 327 7.60 32.62 6.35
N ASP A 328 7.33 32.46 5.05
CA ASP A 328 6.61 33.44 4.22
C ASP A 328 5.07 33.26 4.24
N GLY A 329 4.58 32.24 4.94
CA GLY A 329 3.17 31.90 5.06
C GLY A 329 2.53 31.35 3.77
N GLN A 330 3.28 31.07 2.72
CA GLN A 330 2.80 30.49 1.44
C GLN A 330 2.78 28.95 1.44
N GLY A 331 3.16 28.32 2.55
CA GLY A 331 3.11 26.87 2.72
C GLY A 331 1.69 26.28 2.65
N PHE A 332 1.58 24.97 2.92
CA PHE A 332 0.34 24.22 2.83
C PHE A 332 -0.61 24.50 4.02
N ARG A 333 -1.22 25.69 4.04
CA ARG A 333 -2.09 26.18 5.14
C ARG A 333 -3.18 25.20 5.54
N GLN A 334 -3.82 24.51 4.60
CA GLN A 334 -4.88 23.53 4.91
C GLN A 334 -4.33 22.30 5.66
N ILE A 335 -3.17 21.79 5.23
CA ILE A 335 -2.50 20.66 5.88
C ILE A 335 -2.00 21.08 7.26
N ARG A 336 -1.37 22.25 7.36
CA ARG A 336 -0.96 22.86 8.63
C ARG A 336 -2.13 22.98 9.62
N ASN A 337 -3.26 23.54 9.18
CA ASN A 337 -4.45 23.69 10.03
C ASN A 337 -5.02 22.33 10.48
N ASN A 338 -4.95 21.30 9.63
CA ASN A 338 -5.34 19.95 10.00
C ASN A 338 -4.39 19.36 11.06
N LEU A 339 -3.08 19.54 10.91
CA LEU A 339 -2.08 19.10 11.88
C LEU A 339 -2.28 19.74 13.26
N VAL A 340 -2.59 21.04 13.31
CA VAL A 340 -2.93 21.74 14.55
C VAL A 340 -4.20 21.16 15.18
N ARG A 341 -5.27 20.96 14.39
CA ARG A 341 -6.58 20.56 14.93
C ARG A 341 -6.68 19.09 15.30
N GLN A 342 -6.08 18.19 14.53
CA GLN A 342 -6.24 16.74 14.67
C GLN A 342 -5.08 16.10 15.44
N PHE A 343 -3.87 16.65 15.29
CA PHE A 343 -2.66 16.10 15.89
C PHE A 343 -2.11 16.97 17.01
N ASN A 344 -2.81 18.06 17.37
CA ASN A 344 -2.40 19.03 18.39
C ASN A 344 -0.97 19.52 18.18
N MET A 345 -0.56 19.70 16.92
CA MET A 345 0.77 20.17 16.60
C MET A 345 1.00 21.56 17.19
N PRO A 346 2.03 21.75 18.04
CA PRO A 346 2.38 23.08 18.51
C PRO A 346 2.92 23.86 17.32
N ILE A 347 2.22 24.92 16.96
CA ILE A 347 2.61 25.84 15.91
C ILE A 347 2.53 27.25 16.50
N PRO A 348 3.49 28.13 16.22
CA PRO A 348 3.42 29.52 16.67
C PRO A 348 2.12 30.21 16.22
N GLU A 349 1.50 30.95 17.14
CA GLU A 349 0.30 31.76 16.86
C GLU A 349 0.67 33.11 16.21
N GLY A 350 -0.16 33.59 15.28
CA GLY A 350 -0.01 34.91 14.64
C GLY A 350 0.89 34.95 13.40
N ASP A 351 1.45 36.12 13.10
CA ASP A 351 2.33 36.38 11.94
C ASP A 351 3.77 35.85 12.15
N VAL A 352 4.10 35.36 13.34
CA VAL A 352 5.39 34.73 13.65
C VAL A 352 5.29 33.26 13.28
N ILE A 353 6.11 32.82 12.32
CA ILE A 353 5.98 31.48 11.72
C ILE A 353 7.17 30.55 12.01
N VAL A 354 8.09 31.00 12.87
CA VAL A 354 9.29 30.25 13.28
C VAL A 354 9.16 29.86 14.75
N HIS A 355 9.45 28.60 15.08
CA HIS A 355 9.57 28.18 16.47
C HIS A 355 10.70 28.96 17.15
N ALA A 356 10.41 29.59 18.29
CA ALA A 356 11.38 30.40 19.04
C ALA A 356 12.50 29.57 19.68
N ASP A 357 12.23 28.30 20.01
CA ASP A 357 13.20 27.39 20.60
C ASP A 357 13.26 26.03 19.86
N ASP A 358 14.32 25.28 20.14
CA ASP A 358 14.58 23.98 19.51
C ASP A 358 13.72 22.84 20.11
N LEU A 359 13.20 22.98 21.33
CA LEU A 359 12.36 21.97 21.97
C LEU A 359 10.97 21.92 21.33
N LEU A 360 10.34 23.08 21.17
CA LEU A 360 9.06 23.24 20.49
C LEU A 360 9.16 22.77 19.03
N HIS A 361 10.28 23.07 18.36
CA HIS A 361 10.53 22.59 17.00
C HIS A 361 10.65 21.07 16.95
N ALA A 362 11.38 20.47 17.89
CA ALA A 362 11.50 19.02 17.99
C ALA A 362 10.14 18.35 18.23
N GLU A 363 9.31 18.90 19.13
CA GLU A 363 7.97 18.39 19.41
C GLU A 363 7.04 18.49 18.19
N ALA A 364 7.01 19.63 17.52
CA ALA A 364 6.21 19.82 16.31
C ALA A 364 6.68 18.87 15.17
N PHE A 365 7.99 18.74 14.99
CA PHE A 365 8.56 17.84 13.98
C PHE A 365 8.28 16.36 14.30
N LYS A 366 8.32 15.97 15.59
CA LYS A 366 7.92 14.63 16.04
C LYS A 366 6.48 14.31 15.63
N ILE A 367 5.56 15.26 15.82
CA ILE A 367 4.15 15.12 15.42
C ILE A 367 4.03 15.03 13.89
N PHE A 368 4.84 15.80 13.15
CA PHE A 368 4.88 15.72 11.70
C PHE A 368 5.33 14.34 11.20
N LEU A 369 6.37 13.74 11.79
CA LEU A 369 6.80 12.37 11.46
C LEU A 369 5.71 11.33 11.77
N GLY A 370 5.00 11.47 12.89
CA GLY A 370 3.85 10.65 13.22
C GLY A 370 2.71 10.77 12.19
N PHE A 371 2.43 12.01 11.75
CA PHE A 371 1.50 12.26 10.64
C PHE A 371 1.98 11.60 9.34
N LEU A 372 3.27 11.70 9.00
CA LEU A 372 3.80 11.12 7.76
C LEU A 372 3.61 9.60 7.72
N LYS A 373 3.82 8.89 8.84
CA LYS A 373 3.51 7.46 8.93
C LYS A 373 2.05 7.17 8.58
N ALA A 374 1.11 7.93 9.16
CA ALA A 374 -0.32 7.77 8.86
C ALA A 374 -0.66 8.20 7.43
N ASN A 375 -0.02 9.24 6.90
CA ASN A 375 -0.26 9.78 5.57
C ASN A 375 0.21 8.81 4.49
N LEU A 376 1.44 8.30 4.59
CA LEU A 376 2.04 7.37 3.64
C LEU A 376 1.37 5.98 3.65
N SER A 377 0.76 5.60 4.77
CA SER A 377 -0.08 4.40 4.88
C SER A 377 -1.55 4.62 4.52
N SER A 378 -1.90 5.76 3.93
CA SER A 378 -3.26 6.14 3.53
C SER A 378 -4.30 6.12 4.66
N GLN A 379 -3.87 6.33 5.91
CA GLN A 379 -4.73 6.44 7.09
C GLN A 379 -5.22 7.88 7.34
N THR A 380 -4.85 8.83 6.47
CA THR A 380 -5.31 10.23 6.53
C THR A 380 -6.02 10.61 5.23
N ALA A 381 -7.03 11.47 5.31
CA ALA A 381 -7.71 12.02 4.13
C ALA A 381 -6.88 13.08 3.36
N LEU A 382 -5.68 13.42 3.83
CA LEU A 382 -4.81 14.42 3.21
C LEU A 382 -3.99 13.82 2.07
N ARG A 383 -3.79 14.61 1.00
CA ARG A 383 -2.97 14.20 -0.14
C ARG A 383 -1.53 13.91 0.28
N ILE A 384 -0.90 12.91 -0.33
CA ILE A 384 0.54 12.66 -0.17
C ILE A 384 1.29 13.52 -1.18
N ASP A 385 2.02 14.52 -0.71
CA ASP A 385 2.78 15.46 -1.54
C ASP A 385 4.15 14.88 -1.96
N PRO A 386 4.66 15.18 -3.18
CA PRO A 386 5.98 14.70 -3.60
C PRO A 386 7.15 15.17 -2.73
N SER A 387 7.03 16.27 -1.97
CA SER A 387 8.07 16.73 -1.03
C SER A 387 8.34 15.75 0.11
N TRP A 388 7.35 14.93 0.49
CA TRP A 388 7.51 13.94 1.58
C TRP A 388 7.10 12.51 1.21
N ALA A 389 6.67 12.25 -0.04
CA ALA A 389 6.50 10.89 -0.56
C ALA A 389 7.78 10.06 -0.43
N SER A 390 7.71 8.73 -0.36
CA SER A 390 8.94 7.92 -0.33
C SER A 390 9.76 8.10 -1.62
N GLN A 391 11.07 8.19 -1.47
CA GLN A 391 12.01 8.36 -2.58
C GLN A 391 11.97 7.13 -3.49
N ALA A 392 11.79 5.94 -2.94
CA ALA A 392 11.59 4.72 -3.72
C ALA A 392 10.37 4.80 -4.65
N ASN A 393 9.25 5.37 -4.17
CA ASN A 393 8.05 5.54 -4.97
C ASN A 393 8.21 6.64 -6.04
N LEU A 394 9.00 7.69 -5.77
CA LEU A 394 9.35 8.71 -6.76
C LEU A 394 10.22 8.15 -7.89
N LEU A 395 11.25 7.36 -7.56
CA LEU A 395 12.10 6.70 -8.57
C LEU A 395 11.30 5.74 -9.46
N GLN A 396 10.36 5.00 -8.87
CA GLN A 396 9.43 4.15 -9.64
C GLN A 396 8.55 4.97 -10.59
N GLY A 397 8.16 6.19 -10.19
CA GLY A 397 7.47 7.14 -11.04
C GLY A 397 8.31 7.54 -12.25
N PHE A 398 9.56 7.96 -12.03
CA PHE A 398 10.48 8.36 -13.09
C PHE A 398 10.62 7.29 -14.17
N ALA A 399 10.80 6.02 -13.76
CA ALA A 399 11.01 4.88 -14.65
C ALA A 399 9.88 4.63 -15.68
N GLN A 400 8.72 5.26 -15.53
CA GLN A 400 7.66 5.25 -16.54
C GLN A 400 8.02 6.05 -17.80
N PHE A 401 9.02 6.92 -17.73
CA PHE A 401 9.47 7.75 -18.85
C PHE A 401 11.00 7.78 -19.01
N VAL A 402 11.75 8.04 -17.94
CA VAL A 402 13.23 8.06 -17.92
C VAL A 402 13.71 7.32 -16.67
N VAL A 403 14.62 6.36 -16.85
CA VAL A 403 15.33 5.72 -15.74
C VAL A 403 16.64 6.50 -15.54
N PRO A 404 16.90 7.06 -14.35
CA PRO A 404 18.19 7.70 -14.05
C PRO A 404 19.36 6.75 -14.34
N ASP A 405 20.35 7.19 -15.11
CA ASP A 405 21.61 6.46 -15.30
C ASP A 405 22.38 6.36 -13.98
N MET A 406 22.26 7.38 -13.11
CA MET A 406 22.87 7.41 -11.77
C MET A 406 21.88 7.87 -10.69
N VAL A 407 21.87 7.16 -9.58
CA VAL A 407 21.16 7.54 -8.34
C VAL A 407 22.23 7.91 -7.32
N LEU A 408 22.48 9.21 -7.15
CA LEU A 408 23.50 9.75 -6.26
C LEU A 408 22.95 9.89 -4.84
N ARG A 409 23.84 10.00 -3.85
CA ARG A 409 23.49 10.39 -2.48
C ARG A 409 23.98 11.80 -2.19
N GLU A 410 23.24 12.52 -1.36
CA GLU A 410 23.59 13.90 -0.99
C GLU A 410 24.96 14.01 -0.30
N ASP A 411 25.37 13.00 0.47
CA ASP A 411 26.67 12.95 1.16
C ASP A 411 27.88 12.62 0.27
N GLU A 412 27.63 12.10 -0.93
CA GLU A 412 28.64 11.77 -1.95
C GLU A 412 28.41 12.58 -3.25
N LEU A 413 27.72 13.71 -3.13
CA LEU A 413 27.20 14.45 -4.28
C LEU A 413 28.32 15.02 -5.14
N ALA A 414 29.40 15.53 -4.54
CA ALA A 414 30.53 16.10 -5.26
C ALA A 414 31.23 15.05 -6.14
N GLU A 415 31.52 13.87 -5.58
CA GLU A 415 32.12 12.74 -6.30
C GLU A 415 31.20 12.21 -7.39
N GLY A 416 29.90 12.09 -7.09
CA GLY A 416 28.89 11.64 -8.03
C GLY A 416 28.74 12.55 -9.24
N LEU A 417 28.71 13.86 -9.02
CA LEU A 417 28.64 14.88 -10.08
C LEU A 417 29.92 14.90 -10.92
N ALA A 418 31.09 14.71 -10.30
CA ALA A 418 32.34 14.57 -11.04
C ALA A 418 32.31 13.34 -11.97
N LEU A 419 31.84 12.20 -11.46
CA LEU A 419 31.76 10.95 -12.22
C LEU A 419 30.82 11.06 -13.43
N ILE A 420 29.61 11.58 -13.26
CA ILE A 420 28.66 11.69 -14.38
C ILE A 420 29.11 12.72 -15.42
N SER A 421 29.78 13.79 -15.00
CA SER A 421 30.36 14.78 -15.90
C SER A 421 31.42 14.17 -16.81
N MET A 422 32.29 13.31 -16.27
CA MET A 422 33.28 12.61 -17.09
C MET A 422 32.63 11.72 -18.15
N GLN A 423 31.50 11.07 -17.84
CA GLN A 423 30.79 10.20 -18.79
C GLN A 423 30.21 10.94 -19.99
N ILE A 424 29.98 12.26 -19.87
CA ILE A 424 29.51 13.10 -20.98
C ILE A 424 30.63 13.96 -21.60
N GLY A 425 31.90 13.67 -21.27
CA GLY A 425 33.07 14.34 -21.83
C GLY A 425 33.50 15.62 -21.12
N HIS A 426 32.95 15.92 -19.93
CA HIS A 426 33.40 17.03 -19.09
C HIS A 426 34.43 16.54 -18.06
N SER A 427 35.72 16.69 -18.38
CA SER A 427 36.84 16.22 -17.54
C SER A 427 37.21 17.16 -16.40
N SER A 428 36.67 18.38 -16.36
CA SER A 428 36.91 19.37 -15.30
C SER A 428 35.60 20.10 -14.97
N PRO A 429 34.60 19.40 -14.39
CA PRO A 429 33.38 20.06 -13.92
C PRO A 429 33.69 21.06 -12.80
N PRO A 430 32.84 22.08 -12.59
CA PRO A 430 33.03 23.01 -11.49
C PRO A 430 32.84 22.30 -10.14
N ASP A 431 33.55 22.79 -9.12
CA ASP A 431 33.36 22.33 -7.76
C ASP A 431 31.93 22.60 -7.29
N LEU A 432 31.34 21.61 -6.64
CA LEU A 432 30.04 21.74 -6.00
C LEU A 432 30.18 22.77 -4.87
N GLN A 433 29.54 23.92 -5.03
CA GLN A 433 29.55 24.93 -3.98
C GLN A 433 28.79 24.40 -2.77
N PRO A 434 29.33 24.55 -1.55
CA PRO A 434 28.59 24.20 -0.34
C PRO A 434 27.39 25.13 -0.26
N GLN A 435 26.20 24.59 -0.50
CA GLN A 435 24.96 25.31 -0.20
C GLN A 435 24.54 24.89 1.19
N PRO A 436 24.48 25.81 2.17
CA PRO A 436 23.93 25.47 3.47
C PRO A 436 22.46 25.14 3.26
N ASP A 437 22.07 23.89 3.51
CA ASP A 437 20.69 23.61 3.86
C ASP A 437 20.35 24.53 5.06
N PRO A 438 19.45 25.51 4.88
CA PRO A 438 19.14 26.49 5.92
C PRO A 438 18.61 25.83 7.19
N HIS A 439 18.14 24.58 7.10
CA HIS A 439 17.53 23.82 8.18
C HIS A 439 18.46 22.77 8.79
N ALA A 440 19.57 22.40 8.13
CA ALA A 440 20.49 21.34 8.59
C ALA A 440 21.08 21.60 9.98
N ALA A 441 21.51 22.84 10.25
CA ALA A 441 22.05 23.22 11.56
C ALA A 441 21.01 23.07 12.67
N ARG A 442 19.72 23.31 12.36
CA ARG A 442 18.64 23.12 13.32
C ARG A 442 18.32 21.64 13.52
N LEU A 443 18.31 20.85 12.45
CA LEU A 443 18.15 19.40 12.56
C LEU A 443 19.23 18.77 13.43
N ALA A 444 20.49 19.21 13.27
CA ALA A 444 21.62 18.74 14.08
C ALA A 444 21.42 18.98 15.59
N ARG A 445 20.80 20.10 15.98
CA ARG A 445 20.55 20.43 17.39
C ARG A 445 19.37 19.68 18.00
N ILE A 446 18.34 19.38 17.21
CA ILE A 446 17.14 18.65 17.68
C ILE A 446 17.24 17.14 17.53
N TYR A 447 18.26 16.65 16.81
CA TYR A 447 18.42 15.24 16.50
C TYR A 447 18.37 14.37 17.76
N SER A 448 17.59 13.30 17.70
CA SER A 448 17.54 12.30 18.76
C SER A 448 17.20 10.92 18.19
N PRO A 449 17.59 9.83 18.87
CA PRO A 449 17.19 8.48 18.48
C PRO A 449 15.67 8.30 18.36
N ALA A 450 14.88 9.07 19.12
CA ALA A 450 13.42 9.04 19.05
C ALA A 450 12.89 9.63 17.72
N LEU A 451 13.49 10.72 17.22
CA LEU A 451 13.13 11.26 15.90
C LEU A 451 13.56 10.31 14.78
N GLU A 452 14.75 9.73 14.90
CA GLU A 452 15.25 8.73 13.94
C GLU A 452 14.33 7.50 13.88
N GLY A 453 13.88 6.99 15.03
CA GLY A 453 12.91 5.90 15.11
C GLY A 453 11.60 6.22 14.38
N LEU A 454 11.04 7.40 14.60
CA LEU A 454 9.81 7.83 13.90
C LEU A 454 10.00 8.01 12.39
N ALA A 455 11.14 8.54 11.96
CA ALA A 455 11.47 8.63 10.54
C ALA A 455 11.62 7.24 9.91
N ARG A 456 12.23 6.29 10.63
CA ARG A 456 12.37 4.89 10.19
C ARG A 456 11.02 4.19 10.09
N GLU A 457 10.09 4.49 11.00
CA GLU A 457 8.71 3.99 10.90
C GLU A 457 7.95 4.58 9.71
N ALA A 458 8.07 5.89 9.46
CA ALA A 458 7.40 6.57 8.35
C ALA A 458 7.98 6.17 6.98
N TYR A 459 9.31 6.03 6.89
CA TYR A 459 10.06 5.82 5.65
C TYR A 459 10.75 4.46 5.60
N ALA A 460 10.21 3.43 6.26
CA ALA A 460 10.83 2.10 6.35
C ALA A 460 11.32 1.57 4.99
N ARG A 461 10.56 1.84 3.94
CA ARG A 461 10.90 1.50 2.56
C ARG A 461 12.15 2.20 2.03
N ASP A 462 12.33 3.49 2.28
CA ASP A 462 13.53 4.21 1.83
C ASP A 462 14.76 3.75 2.60
N TYR A 463 14.63 3.56 3.92
CA TYR A 463 15.72 3.01 4.74
C TYR A 463 16.17 1.64 4.25
N MET A 464 15.22 0.75 3.94
CA MET A 464 15.52 -0.59 3.43
C MET A 464 16.06 -0.54 1.99
N ALA A 465 15.36 0.12 1.07
CA ALA A 465 15.69 0.10 -0.36
C ALA A 465 17.05 0.74 -0.66
N PHE A 466 17.43 1.75 0.12
CA PHE A 466 18.67 2.49 -0.07
C PHE A 466 19.67 2.29 1.06
N GLY A 467 19.42 1.38 2.01
CA GLY A 467 20.36 1.05 3.09
C GLY A 467 20.77 2.23 3.96
N PHE A 468 19.85 3.16 4.26
CA PHE A 468 20.18 4.30 5.13
C PHE A 468 20.42 3.84 6.58
N GLY A 469 21.52 4.33 7.15
CA GLY A 469 21.83 4.22 8.58
C GLY A 469 21.09 5.27 9.40
N ASP A 470 21.60 5.60 10.58
CA ASP A 470 21.10 6.75 11.34
C ASP A 470 21.65 8.06 10.75
N TRP A 471 20.85 9.13 10.81
CA TRP A 471 21.24 10.40 10.23
C TRP A 471 22.51 10.96 10.89
N ARG A 472 23.36 11.58 10.07
CA ARG A 472 24.53 12.33 10.51
C ARG A 472 24.53 13.68 9.81
N PRO A 473 24.93 14.76 10.50
CA PRO A 473 25.16 16.04 9.84
C PRO A 473 26.18 15.86 8.71
N LEU A 474 25.89 16.43 7.55
CA LEU A 474 26.90 16.59 6.50
C LEU A 474 28.03 17.43 7.10
N SER A 475 29.22 16.84 7.19
CA SER A 475 30.38 17.59 7.65
C SER A 475 30.65 18.67 6.59
N ALA A 476 30.71 19.93 7.00
CA ALA A 476 31.21 20.97 6.11
C ALA A 476 32.66 20.61 5.76
N ILE A 477 32.89 20.11 4.54
CA ILE A 477 34.23 19.95 3.97
C ILE A 477 34.68 21.32 3.46
#